data_AF-A0A251T3I9-F1
#
_entry.id   AF-A0A251T3I9-F1
#
_cell.length_a   1.000
_cell.length_b   1.000
_cell.length_c   1.000
_cell.angle_alpha   90.00
_cell.angle_beta   90.00
_cell.angle_gamma   90.00
#
_symmetry.space_group_name_H-M   'P 1'
#
loop_
_entity.id
_entity.type
_entity.pdbx_description
1 polymer ?
#
loop_
_entity_poly.entity_id
_entity_poly.type
_entity_poly.pdbx_seq_one_letter_code
_entity_poly.pdbx_strand_id
1 'polypeptide(L)'
;MSFRMQTLNEEEEYSWTQNESIDRRTGRDIMIAVDHGPKSKHAFDWALRHFCCAGDIVHLVHSVSSLKNNIVYQASQTLMEKLSVQALKVSRVKIVTRIVEGDAGKAICKEAEKVKPIAVVMGTRGRSLMQSVLQGSVSEYCFHNCKAAPVIIVPGIVEAREESVVSLDKK
;
A
#
# COMPACT_ATOMS: atom_id res chain seq x y z
N MET A 1 56.58 -33.24 24.17
CA MET A 1 55.14 -32.90 24.07
C MET A 1 54.99 -31.85 22.99
N SER A 2 54.67 -32.26 21.76
CA SER A 2 54.47 -31.35 20.62
C SER A 2 52.97 -31.15 20.47
N PHE A 3 52.46 -29.98 20.87
CA PHE A 3 51.09 -29.58 20.59
C PHE A 3 51.06 -28.97 19.19
N ARG A 4 50.49 -29.73 18.26
CA ARG A 4 50.27 -29.32 16.86
C ARG A 4 49.11 -28.32 16.85
N MET A 5 49.42 -27.05 16.62
CA MET A 5 48.43 -26.00 16.40
C MET A 5 47.78 -26.24 15.04
N GLN A 6 46.55 -26.74 15.03
CA GLN A 6 45.72 -26.83 13.82
C GLN A 6 45.13 -25.44 13.57
N THR A 7 45.56 -24.81 12.48
CA THR A 7 44.90 -23.65 11.90
C THR A 7 43.52 -24.08 11.42
N LEU A 8 42.47 -23.45 11.94
CA LEU A 8 41.11 -23.62 11.45
C LEU A 8 41.08 -23.22 9.97
N ASN A 9 40.44 -24.05 9.14
CA ASN A 9 40.32 -23.77 7.71
C ASN A 9 39.41 -22.54 7.52
N GLU A 10 39.82 -21.60 6.66
CA GLU A 10 39.03 -20.41 6.29
C GLU A 10 37.61 -20.77 5.80
N GLU A 11 37.40 -22.00 5.31
CA GLU A 11 36.10 -22.54 4.91
C GLU A 11 35.13 -22.75 6.09
N GLU A 12 35.62 -23.07 7.29
CA GLU A 12 34.76 -23.22 8.47
C GLU A 12 34.38 -21.84 9.04
N GLU A 13 35.27 -20.84 9.01
CA GLU A 13 34.93 -19.45 9.40
C GLU A 13 33.98 -18.77 8.37
N TYR A 14 34.09 -19.14 7.09
CA TYR A 14 33.13 -18.75 6.05
C TYR A 14 31.75 -19.39 6.22
N SER A 15 31.69 -20.59 6.80
CA SER A 15 30.44 -21.31 7.09
C SER A 15 29.69 -20.67 8.27
N TRP A 16 30.42 -20.26 9.32
CA TRP A 16 29.82 -19.65 10.52
C TRP A 16 29.40 -18.19 10.35
N THR A 17 29.88 -17.47 9.33
CA THR A 17 29.37 -16.12 9.00
C THR A 17 28.10 -16.12 8.14
N GLN A 18 27.73 -17.26 7.55
CA GLN A 18 26.50 -17.40 6.75
C GLN A 18 25.30 -17.94 7.53
N ASN A 19 25.47 -18.31 8.80
CA ASN A 19 24.42 -18.99 9.58
C ASN A 19 23.91 -18.22 10.81
N GLU A 20 24.21 -16.92 10.92
CA GLU A 20 23.53 -16.02 11.86
C GLU A 20 22.68 -14.97 11.12
N SER A 21 21.43 -15.37 10.88
CA SER A 21 20.24 -14.52 10.98
C SER A 21 20.23 -13.18 10.24
N ILE A 22 19.64 -13.17 9.03
CA ILE A 22 18.46 -12.32 8.84
C ILE A 22 17.50 -13.10 7.93
N ASP A 23 16.49 -13.74 8.52
CA ASP A 23 15.18 -13.84 7.90
C ASP A 23 14.76 -12.39 7.56
N ARG A 24 15.23 -11.88 6.42
CA ARG A 24 14.76 -10.62 5.89
C ARG A 24 13.36 -10.97 5.45
N ARG A 25 12.38 -10.78 6.35
CA ARG A 25 10.96 -10.79 5.99
C ARG A 25 10.87 -10.20 4.60
N THR A 26 10.53 -11.01 3.61
CA THR A 26 10.29 -10.49 2.26
C THR A 26 9.29 -9.35 2.45
N GLY A 27 9.66 -8.17 1.97
CA GLY A 27 8.86 -6.96 2.18
C GLY A 27 7.40 -7.23 1.85
N ARG A 28 6.48 -6.76 2.68
CA ARG A 28 5.05 -7.01 2.48
C ARG A 28 4.59 -6.16 1.30
N ASP A 29 3.76 -6.72 0.43
CA ASP A 29 3.09 -5.95 -0.61
C ASP A 29 1.90 -5.21 0.00
N ILE A 30 1.92 -3.88 -0.05
CA ILE A 30 0.86 -3.00 0.46
C ILE A 30 0.31 -2.22 -0.72
N MET A 31 -1.00 -2.28 -0.95
CA MET A 31 -1.61 -1.51 -2.03
C MET A 31 -2.29 -0.26 -1.48
N ILE A 32 -2.06 0.90 -2.07
CA ILE A 32 -2.69 2.16 -1.68
C ILE A 32 -3.41 2.74 -2.90
N ALA A 33 -4.73 2.88 -2.81
CA ALA A 33 -5.51 3.53 -3.85
C ALA A 33 -5.43 5.05 -3.69
N VAL A 34 -5.00 5.73 -4.76
CA VAL A 34 -4.79 7.18 -4.78
C VAL A 34 -5.53 7.84 -5.94
N ASP A 35 -5.95 9.08 -5.72
CA ASP A 35 -6.53 9.96 -6.72
C ASP A 35 -6.05 11.40 -6.48
N HIS A 36 -6.57 12.36 -7.25
CA HIS A 36 -6.25 13.78 -7.05
C HIS A 36 -6.97 14.41 -5.83
N GLY A 37 -7.72 13.62 -5.06
CA GLY A 37 -8.49 14.06 -3.91
C GLY A 37 -7.67 14.10 -2.62
N PRO A 38 -8.02 15.00 -1.69
CA PRO A 38 -7.28 15.17 -0.43
C PRO A 38 -7.40 13.95 0.50
N LYS A 39 -8.49 13.19 0.42
CA LYS A 39 -8.73 12.02 1.28
C LYS A 39 -7.85 10.83 0.92
N SER A 40 -7.63 10.60 -0.37
CA SER A 40 -6.73 9.53 -0.81
C SER A 40 -5.28 9.90 -0.50
N LYS A 41 -4.90 11.17 -0.65
CA LYS A 41 -3.59 11.68 -0.17
C LYS A 41 -3.43 11.47 1.34
N HIS A 42 -4.45 11.78 2.13
CA HIS A 42 -4.42 11.54 3.57
C HIS A 42 -4.23 10.05 3.90
N ALA A 43 -4.95 9.16 3.21
CA ALA A 43 -4.80 7.72 3.38
C ALA A 43 -3.38 7.23 3.02
N PHE A 44 -2.80 7.78 1.96
CA PHE A 44 -1.41 7.54 1.59
C PHE A 44 -0.45 8.01 2.70
N ASP A 45 -0.58 9.24 3.19
CA ASP A 45 0.27 9.77 4.27
C ASP A 45 0.14 8.94 5.56
N TRP A 46 -1.09 8.54 5.91
CA TRP A 46 -1.38 7.69 7.06
C TRP A 46 -0.72 6.31 6.93
N ALA A 47 -0.86 5.67 5.76
CA ALA A 47 -0.31 4.36 5.51
C ALA A 47 1.22 4.36 5.63
N LEU A 48 1.89 5.36 5.06
CA LEU A 48 3.35 5.47 5.15
C LEU A 48 3.85 5.65 6.58
N ARG A 49 3.11 6.40 7.41
CA ARG A 49 3.52 6.71 8.78
C ARG A 49 3.17 5.61 9.78
N HIS A 50 2.06 4.93 9.58
CA HIS A 50 1.47 4.06 10.62
C HIS A 50 1.36 2.59 10.23
N PHE A 51 1.42 2.27 8.94
CA PHE A 51 1.18 0.90 8.45
C PHE A 51 2.39 0.28 7.76
N CYS A 52 3.12 1.08 6.98
CA CYS A 52 4.30 0.64 6.25
C CYS A 52 5.52 0.55 7.16
N CYS A 53 6.37 -0.44 6.88
CA CYS A 53 7.65 -0.67 7.53
C CYS A 53 8.79 -0.61 6.51
N ALA A 54 10.02 -0.44 6.99
CA ALA A 54 11.19 -0.52 6.12
C ALA A 54 11.24 -1.88 5.43
N GLY A 55 11.48 -1.86 4.11
CA GLY A 55 11.52 -3.06 3.28
C GLY A 55 10.22 -3.42 2.58
N ASP A 56 9.06 -2.88 3.00
CA ASP A 56 7.78 -3.11 2.31
C ASP A 56 7.80 -2.60 0.86
N ILE A 57 6.96 -3.20 0.03
CA ILE A 57 6.69 -2.76 -1.34
C ILE A 57 5.31 -2.12 -1.36
N VAL A 58 5.26 -0.82 -1.61
CA VAL A 58 4.03 -0.07 -1.72
C VAL A 58 3.63 0.05 -3.19
N HIS A 59 2.52 -0.58 -3.54
CA HIS A 59 1.85 -0.46 -4.83
C HIS A 59 0.88 0.72 -4.79
N LEU A 60 1.27 1.85 -5.36
CA LEU A 60 0.35 2.96 -5.60
C LEU A 60 -0.54 2.60 -6.79
N VAL A 61 -1.85 2.69 -6.62
CA VAL A 61 -2.83 2.38 -7.67
C VAL A 61 -3.70 3.59 -7.93
N HIS A 62 -3.72 4.05 -9.18
CA HIS A 62 -4.62 5.11 -9.64
C HIS A 62 -5.45 4.59 -10.82
N SER A 63 -6.77 4.68 -10.71
CA SER A 63 -7.67 4.25 -11.78
C SER A 63 -8.12 5.43 -12.62
N VAL A 64 -8.08 5.24 -13.95
CA VAL A 64 -8.56 6.20 -14.94
C VAL A 64 -9.63 5.55 -15.82
N SER A 65 -10.55 6.35 -16.35
CA SER A 65 -11.60 5.83 -17.25
C SER A 65 -11.04 5.39 -18.60
N SER A 66 -9.98 6.05 -19.09
CA SER A 66 -9.25 5.61 -20.29
C SER A 66 -7.79 6.04 -20.27
N LEU A 67 -6.88 5.12 -20.59
CA LEU A 67 -5.46 5.34 -20.80
C LEU A 67 -5.17 6.04 -22.14
N LYS A 68 -6.13 6.04 -23.08
CA LYS A 68 -5.99 6.73 -24.38
C LYS A 68 -6.09 8.25 -24.26
N ASN A 69 -6.60 8.75 -23.13
CA ASN A 69 -6.64 10.18 -22.86
C ASN A 69 -5.28 10.64 -22.34
N ASN A 70 -4.47 11.18 -23.23
CA ASN A 70 -3.12 11.66 -22.90
C ASN A 70 -3.12 12.71 -21.78
N ILE A 71 -4.11 13.60 -21.71
CA ILE A 71 -4.17 14.63 -20.66
C ILE A 71 -4.37 13.98 -19.28
N VAL A 72 -5.33 13.06 -19.19
CA VAL A 72 -5.61 12.32 -17.94
C VAL A 72 -4.43 11.44 -17.56
N TYR A 73 -3.81 10.76 -18.53
CA TYR A 73 -2.66 9.90 -18.29
C TYR A 73 -1.44 10.69 -17.79
N GLN A 74 -1.14 11.85 -18.39
CA GLN A 74 -0.05 12.73 -17.96
C GLN A 74 -0.30 13.31 -16.55
N ALA A 75 -1.53 13.73 -16.26
CA ALA A 75 -1.91 14.16 -14.92
C ALA A 75 -1.74 13.04 -13.89
N SER A 76 -2.12 11.81 -14.27
CA SER A 76 -1.93 10.61 -13.46
C SER A 76 -0.44 10.34 -13.20
N GLN A 77 0.41 10.36 -14.22
CA GLN A 77 1.85 10.18 -14.07
C GLN A 77 2.45 11.22 -13.10
N THR A 78 2.06 12.48 -13.26
CA THR A 78 2.50 13.57 -12.37
C THR A 78 2.11 13.32 -10.91
N LEU A 79 0.88 12.85 -10.66
CA LEU A 79 0.42 12.45 -9.32
C LEU A 79 1.27 11.31 -8.76
N MET A 80 1.48 10.26 -9.55
CA MET A 80 2.22 9.07 -9.13
C MET A 80 3.68 9.39 -8.81
N GLU A 81 4.33 10.21 -9.64
CA GLU A 81 5.71 10.66 -9.41
C GLU A 81 5.82 11.47 -8.12
N LYS A 82 4.94 12.46 -7.93
CA LYS A 82 4.91 13.29 -6.72
C LYS A 82 4.78 12.45 -5.45
N LEU A 83 3.85 11.49 -5.43
CA LEU A 83 3.65 10.61 -4.28
C LEU A 83 4.84 9.66 -4.08
N SER A 84 5.44 9.15 -5.15
CA SER A 84 6.63 8.29 -5.06
C SER A 84 7.81 9.00 -4.41
N VAL A 85 8.09 10.24 -4.86
CA VAL A 85 9.14 11.08 -4.27
C VAL A 85 8.84 11.38 -2.79
N GLN A 86 7.58 11.61 -2.44
CA GLN A 86 7.18 11.83 -1.05
C GLN A 86 7.41 10.58 -0.20
N ALA A 87 7.02 9.40 -0.69
CA ALA A 87 7.16 8.15 0.07
C ALA A 87 8.62 7.84 0.39
N LEU A 88 9.51 7.99 -0.59
CA LEU A 88 10.96 7.78 -0.41
C LEU A 88 11.59 8.69 0.65
N LYS A 89 11.00 9.88 0.88
CA LYS A 89 11.46 10.82 1.93
C LYS A 89 10.95 10.44 3.32
N VAL A 90 9.79 9.79 3.41
CA VAL A 90 9.10 9.53 4.67
C VAL A 90 9.40 8.13 5.21
N SER A 91 9.55 7.13 4.34
CA SER A 91 9.77 5.74 4.75
C SER A 91 10.73 5.02 3.79
N ARG A 92 11.47 4.03 4.32
CA ARG A 92 12.39 3.19 3.55
C ARG A 92 11.64 2.06 2.81
N VAL A 93 10.63 2.44 2.03
CA VAL A 93 9.79 1.54 1.23
C VAL A 93 10.24 1.53 -0.23
N LYS A 94 9.93 0.44 -0.94
CA LYS A 94 10.00 0.40 -2.40
C LYS A 94 8.65 0.84 -2.97
N ILE A 95 8.65 1.66 -4.02
CA ILE A 95 7.41 2.11 -4.66
C ILE A 95 7.24 1.48 -6.03
N VAL A 96 6.04 0.98 -6.31
CA VAL A 96 5.60 0.54 -7.64
C VAL A 96 4.32 1.28 -7.99
N THR A 97 4.32 2.02 -9.10
CA THR A 97 3.17 2.80 -9.56
C THR A 97 2.36 2.01 -10.59
N ARG A 98 1.04 1.95 -10.42
CA ARG A 98 0.12 1.22 -11.31
C ARG A 98 -1.03 2.14 -11.71
N ILE A 99 -1.02 2.62 -12.95
CA ILE A 99 -2.17 3.34 -13.55
C ILE A 99 -3.02 2.30 -14.27
N VAL A 100 -4.27 2.13 -13.83
CA VAL A 100 -5.17 1.08 -14.32
C VAL A 100 -6.39 1.67 -15.00
N GLU A 101 -6.86 1.03 -16.07
CA GLU A 101 -8.06 1.46 -16.79
C GLU A 101 -9.31 0.75 -16.24
N GLY A 102 -10.41 1.50 -16.06
CA GLY A 102 -11.74 0.96 -15.80
C GLY A 102 -12.53 1.72 -14.75
N ASP A 103 -13.65 1.12 -14.33
CA ASP A 103 -14.37 1.55 -13.13
C ASP A 103 -13.46 1.38 -11.90
N ALA A 104 -13.31 2.43 -11.11
CA ALA A 104 -12.26 2.48 -10.08
C ALA A 104 -12.33 1.32 -9.09
N GLY A 105 -13.52 1.00 -8.58
CA GLY A 105 -13.69 -0.08 -7.60
C GLY A 105 -13.31 -1.43 -8.19
N LYS A 106 -13.81 -1.74 -9.40
CA LYS A 106 -13.49 -2.98 -10.12
C LYS A 106 -12.01 -3.07 -10.49
N ALA A 107 -11.43 -1.98 -10.99
CA ALA A 107 -10.03 -1.93 -11.41
C ALA A 107 -9.08 -2.13 -10.23
N ILE A 108 -9.38 -1.51 -9.08
CA ILE A 108 -8.63 -1.70 -7.84
C ILE A 108 -8.73 -3.16 -7.36
N CYS A 109 -9.93 -3.74 -7.28
CA CYS A 109 -10.10 -5.14 -6.88
C CYS A 109 -9.33 -6.09 -7.82
N LYS A 110 -9.41 -5.87 -9.13
CA LYS A 110 -8.69 -6.67 -10.13
C LYS A 110 -7.17 -6.53 -9.98
N GLU A 111 -6.68 -5.35 -9.65
CA GLU A 111 -5.24 -5.17 -9.40
C GLU A 111 -4.81 -5.85 -8.09
N ALA A 112 -5.66 -5.81 -7.06
CA ALA A 112 -5.43 -6.55 -5.81
C ALA A 112 -5.33 -8.06 -6.05
N GLU A 113 -6.14 -8.64 -6.94
CA GLU A 113 -6.06 -10.06 -7.30
C GLU A 113 -4.71 -10.45 -7.95
N LYS A 114 -4.12 -9.53 -8.72
CA LYS A 114 -2.80 -9.75 -9.34
C LYS A 114 -1.66 -9.60 -8.34
N VAL A 115 -1.73 -8.55 -7.51
CA VAL A 115 -0.67 -8.19 -6.57
C VAL A 115 -0.69 -9.09 -5.33
N LYS A 116 -1.89 -9.50 -4.88
CA LYS A 116 -2.12 -10.21 -3.61
C LYS A 116 -1.50 -9.49 -2.41
N PRO A 117 -1.80 -8.19 -2.22
CA PRO A 117 -1.22 -7.42 -1.13
C PRO A 117 -1.75 -7.91 0.22
N ILE A 118 -1.03 -7.63 1.30
CA ILE A 118 -1.52 -7.93 2.66
C ILE A 118 -2.70 -7.03 3.06
N ALA A 119 -2.86 -5.88 2.40
CA ALA A 119 -3.96 -4.96 2.60
C ALA A 119 -4.10 -3.99 1.41
N VAL A 120 -5.32 -3.50 1.19
CA VAL A 120 -5.62 -2.37 0.31
C VAL A 120 -6.03 -1.19 1.16
N VAL A 121 -5.25 -0.11 1.15
CA VAL A 121 -5.51 1.12 1.90
C VAL A 121 -6.18 2.15 1.00
N MET A 122 -7.27 2.75 1.50
CA MET A 122 -8.07 3.74 0.77
C MET A 122 -8.57 4.84 1.70
N GLY A 123 -8.81 6.03 1.16
CA GLY A 123 -9.52 7.09 1.89
C GLY A 123 -11.03 6.85 1.93
N THR A 124 -11.71 7.45 2.91
CA THR A 124 -13.18 7.53 2.91
C THR A 124 -13.71 8.36 1.74
N ARG A 125 -14.98 8.11 1.36
CA ARG A 125 -15.80 8.95 0.47
C ARG A 125 -15.52 10.46 0.57
N GLY A 126 -15.13 11.12 -0.52
CA GLY A 126 -15.22 12.57 -0.62
C GLY A 126 -16.69 12.99 -0.67
N ARG A 127 -17.16 13.79 0.30
CA ARG A 127 -18.54 14.33 0.31
C ARG A 127 -18.81 15.33 -0.84
N SER A 128 -17.81 15.64 -1.69
CA SER A 128 -17.90 16.64 -2.76
C SER A 128 -18.36 16.12 -4.13
N LEU A 129 -18.66 14.83 -4.27
CA LEU A 129 -19.14 14.24 -5.55
C LEU A 129 -20.50 13.57 -5.38
N MET A 130 -21.45 14.26 -4.73
CA MET A 130 -22.86 13.85 -4.67
C MET A 130 -23.55 14.05 -6.02
N GLN A 131 -23.23 13.22 -7.02
CA GLN A 131 -24.13 13.05 -8.18
C GLN A 131 -24.60 11.62 -8.42
N SER A 132 -24.10 10.61 -7.71
CA SER A 132 -24.59 9.24 -7.89
C SER A 132 -24.57 8.44 -6.58
N VAL A 133 -25.57 8.66 -5.73
CA VAL A 133 -25.82 7.84 -4.51
C VAL A 133 -26.31 6.42 -4.87
N LEU A 134 -26.52 6.11 -6.15
CA LEU A 134 -27.16 4.87 -6.58
C LEU A 134 -26.25 3.61 -6.57
N GLN A 135 -24.92 3.73 -6.60
CA GLN A 135 -24.01 2.56 -6.74
C GLN A 135 -22.94 2.42 -5.64
N GLY A 136 -23.03 3.22 -4.58
CA GLY A 136 -22.01 3.23 -3.53
C GLY A 136 -20.70 3.93 -3.97
N SER A 137 -19.72 4.00 -3.08
CA SER A 137 -18.42 4.64 -3.38
C SER A 137 -17.35 3.62 -3.73
N VAL A 138 -16.24 4.08 -4.32
CA VAL A 138 -15.07 3.22 -4.61
C VAL A 138 -14.61 2.46 -3.36
N SER A 139 -14.46 3.13 -2.21
CA SER A 139 -14.09 2.49 -0.94
C SER A 139 -15.09 1.44 -0.48
N GLU A 140 -16.40 1.71 -0.63
CA GLU A 140 -17.44 0.76 -0.23
C GLU A 140 -17.52 -0.42 -1.19
N TYR A 141 -17.40 -0.16 -2.49
CA TYR A 141 -17.30 -1.21 -3.49
C TYR A 141 -16.13 -2.14 -3.19
N CYS A 142 -14.93 -1.60 -2.96
CA CYS A 142 -13.77 -2.40 -2.62
C CYS A 142 -13.97 -3.15 -1.29
N PHE A 143 -14.53 -2.51 -0.26
CA PHE A 143 -14.81 -3.17 1.02
C PHE A 143 -15.67 -4.43 0.88
N HIS A 144 -16.70 -4.39 0.01
CA HIS A 144 -17.57 -5.54 -0.22
C HIS A 144 -17.04 -6.55 -1.24
N ASN A 145 -16.20 -6.12 -2.20
CA ASN A 145 -15.86 -6.93 -3.38
C ASN A 145 -14.38 -7.31 -3.49
N CYS A 146 -13.48 -6.70 -2.72
CA CYS A 146 -12.06 -7.03 -2.73
C CYS A 146 -11.80 -8.30 -1.93
N LYS A 147 -11.80 -9.45 -2.61
CA LYS A 147 -11.60 -10.76 -1.99
C LYS A 147 -10.13 -11.14 -1.78
N ALA A 148 -9.23 -10.47 -2.50
CA ALA A 148 -7.81 -10.81 -2.49
C ALA A 148 -7.08 -10.36 -1.21
N ALA A 149 -7.60 -9.35 -0.52
CA ALA A 149 -6.95 -8.75 0.64
C ALA A 149 -7.94 -7.95 1.50
N PRO A 150 -7.70 -7.81 2.82
CA PRO A 150 -8.42 -6.88 3.68
C PRO A 150 -8.36 -5.44 3.16
N VAL A 151 -9.46 -4.69 3.30
CA VAL A 151 -9.54 -3.28 2.92
C VAL A 151 -9.48 -2.41 4.17
N ILE A 152 -8.51 -1.50 4.22
CA ILE A 152 -8.33 -0.52 5.28
C ILE A 152 -8.87 0.83 4.78
N ILE A 153 -9.93 1.31 5.43
CA ILE A 153 -10.53 2.61 5.13
C ILE A 153 -10.01 3.64 6.14
N VAL A 154 -9.24 4.60 5.63
CA VAL A 154 -8.71 5.71 6.44
C VAL A 154 -9.77 6.81 6.50
N PRO A 155 -10.29 7.14 7.70
CA PRO A 155 -11.22 8.25 7.87
C PRO A 155 -10.60 9.55 7.38
N GLY A 156 -11.41 10.39 6.75
CA GLY A 156 -10.93 11.74 6.40
C GLY A 156 -10.63 12.51 7.68
N ILE A 157 -9.76 13.51 7.60
CA ILE A 157 -9.52 14.44 8.70
C ILE A 157 -10.86 15.13 9.01
N VAL A 158 -11.53 14.68 10.05
CA VAL A 158 -12.59 15.40 10.73
C VAL A 158 -11.85 16.30 11.71
N GLU A 159 -12.18 17.60 11.79
CA GLU A 159 -11.80 18.34 12.99
C GLU A 159 -12.29 17.53 14.20
N ALA A 160 -11.36 17.22 15.09
CA ALA A 160 -11.49 16.13 16.04
C ALA A 160 -12.80 16.19 16.84
N ARG A 161 -13.54 15.09 16.83
CA ARG A 161 -14.12 14.54 18.05
C ARG A 161 -13.58 13.13 18.18
N GLU A 162 -12.67 12.95 19.14
CA GLU A 162 -12.07 11.66 19.47
C GLU A 162 -13.13 10.75 20.08
N GLU A 163 -13.68 9.83 19.30
CA GLU A 163 -14.26 8.61 19.85
C GLU A 163 -13.85 7.43 18.96
N SER A 164 -13.03 6.54 19.52
CA SER A 164 -12.78 5.23 18.93
C SER A 164 -13.86 4.27 19.44
N VAL A 165 -14.82 3.91 18.58
CA VAL A 165 -15.84 2.92 18.90
C VAL A 165 -15.46 1.59 18.27
N VAL A 166 -15.28 0.56 19.10
CA VAL A 166 -15.21 -0.84 18.67
C VAL A 166 -16.57 -1.47 18.93
N SER A 167 -17.30 -1.82 17.87
CA SER A 167 -18.51 -2.63 18.00
C SER A 167 -18.13 -4.10 17.95
N LEU A 168 -18.37 -4.84 19.04
CA LEU A 168 -18.31 -6.29 19.07
C LEU A 168 -19.73 -6.81 18.92
N ASP A 169 -20.03 -7.44 17.78
CA ASP A 169 -21.28 -8.20 17.65
C ASP A 169 -21.24 -9.40 18.59
N LYS A 170 -22.15 -9.42 19.55
CA LYS A 170 -22.44 -10.62 20.34
C LYS A 170 -23.41 -11.48 19.52
N LYS A 171 -22.96 -12.70 19.21
CA LYS A 171 -23.77 -13.76 18.60
C LYS A 171 -25.05 -14.04 19.39
#